data_AF-A0A8F4FSP0-F1
#
_entry.id   AF-A0A8F4FSP0-F1
#
_cell.length_a   1.000
_cell.length_b   1.000
_cell.length_c   1.000
_cell.angle_alpha   90.00
_cell.angle_beta   90.00
_cell.angle_gamma   90.00
#
_symmetry.space_group_name_H-M   'P 1'
#
loop_
_entity.id
_entity.type
_entity.pdbx_description
1 polymer ?
#
loop_
_entity_poly.entity_id
_entity_poly.type
_entity_poly.pdbx_seq_one_letter_code
_entity_poly.pdbx_strand_id
1 'polypeptide(L)'
;MKERILAFKYWWTEPTPKGVIDSQYYWTENHQIIYLANEYVAGQAFPDDVFGNSGMTGKEHVAHAEERLRTWFSWRARFGFSEWLSNVYWNEDMVGVLLLAEFADDPEIARLASMTLDVLFVELAGHVQKGTFGSTHGRSYQKDKLNGRDEDTFSVAKLAFDQTPVPYDKADSATLLATAERYRPPEVARKIAASKATTVFRTKSSLPLDPHAPIDPDVKAPYGLTFEGEEGLMAWWGLGAQFPWQVAPTSAATVKRYDLFETTNFKQAADLASVVETADDPTIRTLASSLATQVNPGLLTQVDTYTWRSPAVMLSTAQDWRPGQRGEQDHVWQATLDPDALVFTTHPRDDVPSKDDPNANEGYWTGDGAIPRSAQHENVSISIYAPQYEGGSGVGTGAYAFTYLDETHAFFPTEHFDQVVQRDGWTIGRKGDGYVALWSARPTEWRRYAADEFTRGLTEPFDLVAKGGADDVWITEVAQAEDYDSFDAFVAAITASKPEVRSRYACPTRETCPSGGDGTGATVTYRSPSQGELTFGWTPKGTDAGLAPLTVDGKAQDLHPDGLRWDAPFAQADFDDGTYRAELGGATLALDFTKGTRRTTR
;
A
#
# COMPACT_ATOMS: atom_id res chain seq x y z
N MET A 1 15.01 -9.98 -32.16
CA MET A 1 14.24 -9.02 -31.36
C MET A 1 12.91 -8.69 -32.03
N LYS A 2 12.87 -8.06 -33.22
CA LYS A 2 11.63 -7.74 -33.97
C LYS A 2 10.60 -8.88 -34.01
N GLU A 3 10.99 -10.09 -34.44
CA GLU A 3 10.07 -11.24 -34.50
C GLU A 3 9.41 -11.60 -33.16
N ARG A 4 10.10 -11.37 -32.03
CA ARG A 4 9.53 -11.62 -30.69
C ARG A 4 8.52 -10.55 -30.31
N ILE A 5 8.80 -9.29 -30.64
CA ILE A 5 7.89 -8.15 -30.45
C ILE A 5 6.61 -8.38 -31.25
N LEU A 6 6.74 -8.70 -32.55
CA LEU A 6 5.58 -8.94 -33.42
C LEU A 6 4.78 -10.20 -33.05
N ALA A 7 5.34 -11.13 -32.27
CA ALA A 7 4.67 -12.34 -31.83
C ALA A 7 4.15 -12.27 -30.38
N PHE A 8 4.42 -11.17 -29.67
CA PHE A 8 4.02 -10.99 -28.28
C PHE A 8 2.52 -10.67 -28.16
N LYS A 9 1.92 -11.08 -27.05
CA LYS A 9 0.53 -10.77 -26.71
C LYS A 9 0.47 -9.53 -25.84
N TYR A 10 -0.12 -8.46 -26.33
CA TYR A 10 -0.11 -7.15 -25.66
C TYR A 10 -1.34 -6.91 -24.80
N TRP A 11 -2.46 -7.58 -25.09
CA TRP A 11 -3.67 -7.43 -24.31
C TRP A 11 -4.40 -8.75 -24.10
N TRP A 12 -5.09 -8.88 -22.96
CA TRP A 12 -5.71 -10.13 -22.54
C TRP A 12 -6.80 -10.64 -23.51
N THR A 13 -7.46 -9.74 -24.24
CA THR A 13 -8.49 -10.08 -25.23
C THR A 13 -7.93 -10.59 -26.56
N GLU A 14 -6.62 -10.45 -26.79
CA GLU A 14 -5.98 -10.99 -27.99
C GLU A 14 -5.97 -12.52 -27.99
N PRO A 15 -5.98 -13.15 -29.19
CA PRO A 15 -5.96 -14.60 -29.29
C PRO A 15 -4.74 -15.23 -28.61
N THR A 16 -4.99 -16.20 -27.74
CA THR A 16 -3.95 -17.08 -27.18
C THR A 16 -3.72 -18.26 -28.14
N PRO A 17 -2.46 -18.62 -28.47
CA PRO A 17 -2.18 -19.79 -29.31
C PRO A 17 -2.77 -21.07 -28.73
N LYS A 18 -3.26 -21.96 -29.61
CA LYS A 18 -3.88 -23.23 -29.19
C LYS A 18 -2.92 -24.06 -28.34
N GLY A 19 -3.40 -24.49 -27.16
CA GLY A 19 -2.63 -25.32 -26.23
C GLY A 19 -1.70 -24.53 -25.29
N VAL A 20 -1.70 -23.20 -25.37
CA VAL A 20 -1.02 -22.33 -24.41
C VAL A 20 -2.03 -21.83 -23.39
N ILE A 21 -1.72 -21.99 -22.11
CA ILE A 21 -2.45 -21.35 -21.01
C ILE A 21 -1.76 -20.01 -20.76
N ASP A 22 -2.48 -18.92 -21.01
CA ASP A 22 -1.96 -17.58 -20.77
C ASP A 22 -2.02 -17.26 -19.28
N SER A 23 -0.88 -17.37 -18.60
CA SER A 23 -0.77 -17.06 -17.17
C SER A 23 -0.30 -15.62 -16.92
N GLN A 24 -0.30 -14.75 -17.94
CA GLN A 24 0.02 -13.34 -17.76
C GLN A 24 -1.10 -12.63 -16.99
N TYR A 25 -0.69 -11.61 -16.24
CA TYR A 25 -1.57 -10.79 -15.43
C TYR A 25 -1.69 -9.42 -16.10
N TYR A 26 -2.90 -9.04 -16.57
CA TYR A 26 -3.07 -7.82 -17.37
C TYR A 26 -3.81 -6.70 -16.62
N TRP A 27 -4.35 -6.99 -15.44
CA TRP A 27 -5.47 -6.24 -14.88
C TRP A 27 -5.13 -5.28 -13.77
N THR A 28 -4.15 -5.55 -12.89
CA THR A 28 -3.71 -4.56 -11.88
C THR A 28 -3.21 -3.30 -12.55
N GLU A 29 -3.35 -2.18 -11.86
CA GLU A 29 -2.93 -0.85 -12.31
C GLU A 29 -1.58 -0.79 -13.01
N ASN A 30 -0.51 -1.33 -12.39
CA ASN A 30 0.84 -1.33 -12.98
C ASN A 30 0.93 -2.17 -14.26
N HIS A 31 0.28 -3.34 -14.29
CA HIS A 31 0.29 -4.21 -15.46
C HIS A 31 -0.42 -3.52 -16.64
N GLN A 32 -1.53 -2.81 -16.39
CA GLN A 32 -2.21 -2.06 -17.45
C GLN A 32 -1.25 -1.10 -18.16
N ILE A 33 -0.53 -0.26 -17.41
CA ILE A 33 0.37 0.71 -18.01
C ILE A 33 1.60 0.05 -18.66
N ILE A 34 2.13 -1.02 -18.09
CA ILE A 34 3.26 -1.76 -18.68
C ILE A 34 2.86 -2.34 -20.05
N TYR A 35 1.75 -3.06 -20.13
CA TYR A 35 1.31 -3.68 -21.38
C TYR A 35 0.97 -2.63 -22.43
N LEU A 36 0.22 -1.59 -22.06
CA LEU A 36 -0.19 -0.53 -22.98
C LEU A 36 1.00 0.33 -23.47
N ALA A 37 1.96 0.64 -22.60
CA ALA A 37 3.17 1.37 -23.00
C ALA A 37 4.02 0.56 -23.98
N ASN A 38 4.18 -0.75 -23.70
CA ASN A 38 4.89 -1.66 -24.59
C ASN A 38 4.16 -1.84 -25.93
N GLU A 39 2.83 -1.97 -25.93
CA GLU A 39 2.00 -2.07 -27.14
C GLU A 39 2.17 -0.83 -28.02
N TYR A 40 2.01 0.35 -27.40
CA TYR A 40 2.09 1.63 -28.09
C TYR A 40 3.46 1.82 -28.76
N VAL A 41 4.56 1.64 -28.01
CA VAL A 41 5.91 1.83 -28.56
C VAL A 41 6.26 0.75 -29.60
N ALA A 42 5.82 -0.50 -29.40
CA ALA A 42 6.01 -1.55 -30.40
C ALA A 42 5.26 -1.26 -31.70
N GLY A 43 3.99 -0.82 -31.62
CA GLY A 43 3.19 -0.45 -32.77
C GLY A 43 3.78 0.73 -33.54
N GLN A 44 4.29 1.76 -32.84
CA GLN A 44 4.99 2.89 -33.46
C GLN A 44 6.28 2.46 -34.17
N ALA A 45 7.03 1.52 -33.61
CA ALA A 45 8.28 1.03 -34.19
C ALA A 45 8.06 0.20 -35.46
N PHE A 46 6.91 -0.45 -35.60
CA PHE A 46 6.57 -1.37 -36.69
C PHE A 46 5.18 -1.09 -37.29
N PRO A 47 4.92 0.13 -37.79
CA PRO A 47 3.57 0.63 -38.03
C PRO A 47 2.80 -0.14 -39.12
N ASP A 48 3.52 -0.67 -40.11
CA ASP A 48 2.95 -1.40 -41.25
C ASP A 48 3.14 -2.92 -41.15
N ASP A 49 3.88 -3.42 -40.15
CA ASP A 49 4.01 -4.86 -39.92
C ASP A 49 2.76 -5.40 -39.22
N VAL A 50 2.44 -6.66 -39.49
CA VAL A 50 1.33 -7.38 -38.85
C VAL A 50 1.84 -8.16 -37.64
N PHE A 51 1.19 -7.99 -36.50
CA PHE A 51 1.45 -8.71 -35.26
C PHE A 51 0.74 -10.07 -35.32
N GLY A 52 1.51 -11.13 -35.09
CA GLY A 52 1.13 -12.48 -35.51
C GLY A 52 -0.03 -13.09 -34.72
N ASN A 53 -0.25 -12.70 -33.46
CA ASN A 53 -1.31 -13.25 -32.63
C ASN A 53 -2.66 -12.54 -32.84
N SER A 54 -2.66 -11.22 -32.95
CA SER A 54 -3.82 -10.34 -33.07
C SER A 54 -4.26 -10.18 -34.53
N GLY A 55 -3.32 -10.28 -35.47
CA GLY A 55 -3.52 -9.93 -36.88
C GLY A 55 -3.61 -8.42 -37.13
N MET A 56 -3.41 -7.59 -36.09
CA MET A 56 -3.40 -6.14 -36.19
C MET A 56 -2.07 -5.65 -36.76
N THR A 57 -2.13 -4.57 -37.52
CA THR A 57 -0.95 -3.79 -37.89
C THR A 57 -0.42 -3.01 -36.69
N GLY A 58 0.85 -2.58 -36.74
CA GLY A 58 1.39 -1.69 -35.70
C GLY A 58 0.58 -0.41 -35.50
N LYS A 59 0.03 0.18 -36.57
CA LYS A 59 -0.89 1.33 -36.49
C LYS A 59 -2.18 1.02 -35.72
N GLU A 60 -2.74 -0.15 -35.91
CA GLU A 60 -3.94 -0.58 -35.18
C GLU A 60 -3.63 -0.83 -33.69
N HIS A 61 -2.44 -1.37 -33.38
CA HIS A 61 -1.97 -1.49 -31.98
C HIS A 61 -1.76 -0.12 -31.32
N VAL A 62 -1.19 0.86 -32.04
CA VAL A 62 -1.09 2.24 -31.53
C VAL A 62 -2.47 2.79 -31.19
N ALA A 63 -3.45 2.66 -32.10
CA ALA A 63 -4.81 3.16 -31.86
C ALA A 63 -5.50 2.44 -30.69
N HIS A 64 -5.32 1.12 -30.57
CA HIS A 64 -5.85 0.31 -29.48
C HIS A 64 -5.29 0.73 -28.11
N ALA A 65 -3.97 0.90 -28.04
CA ALA A 65 -3.27 1.32 -26.82
C ALA A 65 -3.61 2.77 -26.45
N GLU A 66 -3.68 3.69 -27.42
CA GLU A 66 -3.88 5.13 -27.18
C GLU A 66 -5.21 5.42 -26.47
N GLU A 67 -6.30 4.78 -26.90
CA GLU A 67 -7.61 4.91 -26.26
C GLU A 67 -7.55 4.51 -24.77
N ARG A 68 -6.93 3.36 -24.49
CA ARG A 68 -6.81 2.80 -23.13
C ARG A 68 -5.83 3.59 -22.27
N LEU A 69 -4.74 4.09 -22.83
CA LEU A 69 -3.78 4.96 -22.15
C LEU A 69 -4.44 6.26 -21.69
N ARG A 70 -5.27 6.88 -22.55
CA ARG A 70 -6.01 8.10 -22.19
C ARG A 70 -6.97 7.84 -21.02
N THR A 71 -7.65 6.70 -21.02
CA THR A 71 -8.50 6.26 -19.90
C THR A 71 -7.68 6.03 -18.63
N TRP A 72 -6.56 5.31 -18.73
CA TRP A 72 -5.67 5.05 -17.58
C TRP A 72 -5.12 6.35 -16.97
N PHE A 73 -4.62 7.27 -17.80
CA PHE A 73 -4.16 8.59 -17.33
C PHE A 73 -5.28 9.41 -16.69
N SER A 74 -6.50 9.36 -17.25
CA SER A 74 -7.67 10.01 -16.67
C SER A 74 -7.98 9.46 -15.27
N TRP A 75 -7.94 8.14 -15.09
CA TRP A 75 -8.12 7.54 -13.77
C TRP A 75 -7.03 7.97 -12.77
N ARG A 76 -5.76 7.98 -13.18
CA ARG A 76 -4.67 8.42 -12.28
C ARG A 76 -4.80 9.89 -11.90
N ALA A 77 -5.16 10.74 -12.87
CA ALA A 77 -5.39 12.16 -12.64
C ALA A 77 -6.52 12.40 -11.63
N ARG A 78 -7.62 11.64 -11.73
CA ARG A 78 -8.82 11.81 -10.90
C ARG A 78 -8.69 11.14 -9.52
N PHE A 79 -8.12 9.94 -9.46
CA PHE A 79 -8.22 9.07 -8.29
C PHE A 79 -6.89 8.71 -7.64
N GLY A 80 -5.76 9.23 -8.13
CA GLY A 80 -4.43 8.84 -7.64
C GLY A 80 -4.05 7.43 -8.09
N PHE A 81 -3.32 6.67 -7.27
CA PHE A 81 -2.87 5.30 -7.59
C PHE A 81 -3.56 4.29 -6.67
N SER A 82 -4.05 3.18 -7.22
CA SER A 82 -4.75 2.15 -6.44
C SER A 82 -3.75 1.37 -5.59
N GLU A 83 -2.56 1.11 -6.13
CA GLU A 83 -1.40 0.59 -5.40
C GLU A 83 -0.70 1.75 -4.69
N TRP A 84 -1.46 2.44 -3.83
CA TRP A 84 -1.05 3.71 -3.22
C TRP A 84 0.33 3.58 -2.57
N LEU A 85 1.18 4.56 -2.86
CA LEU A 85 2.52 4.71 -2.32
C LEU A 85 3.38 3.42 -2.37
N SER A 86 3.06 2.43 -3.21
CA SER A 86 3.74 1.13 -3.15
C SER A 86 5.23 1.27 -3.45
N ASN A 87 6.09 0.92 -2.50
CA ASN A 87 7.55 0.96 -2.68
C ASN A 87 8.08 -0.07 -3.68
N VAL A 88 7.21 -0.95 -4.17
CA VAL A 88 7.45 -1.95 -5.20
C VAL A 88 6.78 -1.54 -6.51
N TYR A 89 5.44 -1.42 -6.53
CA TYR A 89 4.70 -1.27 -7.78
C TYR A 89 4.75 0.13 -8.38
N TRP A 90 5.06 1.17 -7.61
CA TRP A 90 5.35 2.46 -8.22
C TRP A 90 6.58 2.42 -9.12
N ASN A 91 7.54 1.54 -8.83
CA ASN A 91 8.66 1.33 -9.73
C ASN A 91 8.18 0.80 -11.09
N GLU A 92 7.26 -0.17 -11.08
CA GLU A 92 6.66 -0.76 -12.27
C GLU A 92 5.84 0.26 -13.06
N ASP A 93 5.00 1.05 -12.39
CA ASP A 93 4.28 2.19 -12.99
C ASP A 93 5.25 3.19 -13.62
N MET A 94 6.27 3.62 -12.87
CA MET A 94 7.25 4.61 -13.32
C MET A 94 7.97 4.15 -14.59
N VAL A 95 8.32 2.86 -14.71
CA VAL A 95 8.98 2.32 -15.91
C VAL A 95 8.09 2.45 -17.13
N GLY A 96 6.82 2.02 -17.03
CA GLY A 96 5.85 2.12 -18.13
C GLY A 96 5.54 3.57 -18.52
N VAL A 97 5.34 4.44 -17.53
CA VAL A 97 5.03 5.86 -17.79
C VAL A 97 6.26 6.61 -18.33
N LEU A 98 7.46 6.34 -17.83
CA LEU A 98 8.70 6.96 -18.34
C LEU A 98 8.97 6.56 -19.78
N LEU A 99 8.71 5.29 -20.14
CA LEU A 99 8.81 4.82 -21.53
C LEU A 99 7.95 5.69 -22.47
N LEU A 100 6.71 6.00 -22.08
CA LEU A 100 5.82 6.86 -22.86
C LEU A 100 6.28 8.32 -22.88
N ALA A 101 6.73 8.87 -21.75
CA ALA A 101 7.22 10.25 -21.69
C ALA A 101 8.44 10.47 -22.62
N GLU A 102 9.30 9.46 -22.75
CA GLU A 102 10.49 9.52 -23.60
C GLU A 102 10.23 9.18 -25.07
N PHE A 103 9.40 8.17 -25.35
CA PHE A 103 9.34 7.54 -26.67
C PHE A 103 7.97 7.59 -27.36
N ALA A 104 6.94 8.20 -26.75
CA ALA A 104 5.70 8.44 -27.50
C ALA A 104 5.92 9.51 -28.58
N ASP A 105 5.45 9.24 -29.80
CA ASP A 105 5.46 10.18 -30.91
C ASP A 105 4.30 11.17 -30.81
N ASP A 106 3.16 10.76 -30.21
CA ASP A 106 2.08 11.69 -29.88
C ASP A 106 2.52 12.61 -28.72
N PRO A 107 2.68 13.93 -28.96
CA PRO A 107 3.08 14.86 -27.91
C PRO A 107 2.08 14.95 -26.75
N GLU A 108 0.80 14.60 -26.96
CA GLU A 108 -0.18 14.55 -25.89
C GLU A 108 0.06 13.36 -24.95
N ILE A 109 0.28 12.16 -25.47
CA ILE A 109 0.59 10.97 -24.66
C ILE A 109 1.88 11.20 -23.86
N ALA A 110 2.95 11.69 -24.52
CA ALA A 110 4.21 12.01 -23.84
C ALA A 110 4.01 13.04 -22.70
N ARG A 111 3.15 14.04 -22.92
CA ARG A 111 2.82 15.06 -21.93
C ARG A 111 1.99 14.51 -20.78
N LEU A 112 0.96 13.70 -21.03
CA LEU A 112 0.16 13.06 -19.99
C LEU A 112 1.03 12.16 -19.12
N ALA A 113 1.91 11.36 -19.74
CA ALA A 113 2.89 10.55 -19.04
C ALA A 113 3.82 11.40 -18.15
N SER A 114 4.36 12.51 -18.68
CA SER A 114 5.18 13.45 -17.90
C SER A 114 4.43 14.04 -16.70
N MET A 115 3.15 14.39 -16.86
CA MET A 115 2.32 14.92 -15.78
C MET A 115 2.04 13.86 -14.71
N THR A 116 1.81 12.61 -15.10
CA THR A 116 1.63 11.49 -14.15
C THR A 116 2.92 11.21 -13.37
N LEU A 117 4.09 11.26 -14.01
CA LEU A 117 5.37 11.16 -13.30
C LEU A 117 5.56 12.32 -12.32
N ASP A 118 5.20 13.55 -12.69
CA ASP A 118 5.30 14.68 -11.75
C ASP A 118 4.47 14.47 -10.48
N VAL A 119 3.27 13.88 -10.61
CA VAL A 119 2.41 13.50 -9.47
C VAL A 119 3.15 12.49 -8.58
N LEU A 120 3.69 11.41 -9.17
CA LEU A 120 4.45 10.39 -8.43
C LEU A 120 5.67 11.00 -7.72
N PHE A 121 6.45 11.88 -8.37
CA PHE A 121 7.64 12.47 -7.74
C PHE A 121 7.30 13.45 -6.61
N VAL A 122 6.21 14.21 -6.69
CA VAL A 122 5.78 15.08 -5.58
C VAL A 122 5.32 14.24 -4.39
N GLU A 123 4.55 13.18 -4.61
CA GLU A 123 4.18 12.27 -3.52
C GLU A 123 5.39 11.56 -2.93
N LEU A 124 6.26 10.97 -3.76
CA LEU A 124 7.49 10.32 -3.30
C LEU A 124 8.35 11.29 -2.47
N ALA A 125 8.49 12.53 -2.91
CA ALA A 125 9.25 13.56 -2.18
C ALA A 125 8.69 13.87 -0.79
N GLY A 126 7.37 13.82 -0.63
CA GLY A 126 6.70 14.03 0.65
C GLY A 126 6.80 12.83 1.61
N HIS A 127 7.15 11.66 1.08
CA HIS A 127 7.17 10.38 1.78
C HIS A 127 8.56 9.72 1.84
N VAL A 128 9.62 10.46 1.48
CA VAL A 128 10.99 9.96 1.59
C VAL A 128 11.63 10.44 2.89
N GLN A 129 12.34 9.53 3.56
CA GLN A 129 13.16 9.80 4.74
C GLN A 129 14.52 9.10 4.56
N LYS A 130 15.61 9.87 4.49
CA LYS A 130 16.98 9.37 4.26
C LYS A 130 17.10 8.38 3.07
N GLY A 131 16.39 8.66 1.99
CA GLY A 131 16.38 7.86 0.77
C GLY A 131 15.35 6.73 0.74
N THR A 132 14.78 6.35 1.88
CA THR A 132 13.74 5.32 1.97
C THR A 132 12.36 5.91 1.73
N PHE A 133 11.55 5.28 0.89
CA PHE A 133 10.15 5.63 0.69
C PHE A 133 9.32 5.08 1.86
N GLY A 134 9.58 5.56 3.06
CA GLY A 134 9.18 4.88 4.29
C GLY A 134 7.74 5.12 4.75
N SER A 135 6.78 5.20 3.83
CA SER A 135 5.38 5.44 4.11
C SER A 135 4.56 4.17 4.37
N THR A 136 3.25 4.30 4.59
CA THR A 136 2.33 3.19 4.33
C THR A 136 2.39 2.78 2.84
N HIS A 137 2.09 1.51 2.54
CA HIS A 137 2.05 0.97 1.19
C HIS A 137 0.80 0.11 0.98
N GLY A 138 0.14 0.28 -0.17
CA GLY A 138 -0.93 -0.64 -0.57
C GLY A 138 -0.43 -2.03 -0.87
N ARG A 139 0.82 -2.14 -1.34
CA ARG A 139 1.50 -3.40 -1.63
C ARG A 139 2.99 -3.25 -1.31
N SER A 140 3.54 -4.21 -0.60
CA SER A 140 4.97 -4.32 -0.26
C SER A 140 5.31 -5.74 0.16
N TYR A 141 6.53 -6.20 -0.11
CA TYR A 141 6.99 -7.54 0.22
C TYR A 141 7.94 -7.57 1.41
N GLN A 142 8.18 -8.77 1.95
CA GLN A 142 9.14 -9.00 3.04
C GLN A 142 10.48 -8.29 2.83
N LYS A 143 11.09 -8.37 1.63
CA LYS A 143 12.39 -7.75 1.38
C LYS A 143 12.33 -6.22 1.55
N ASP A 144 11.26 -5.60 1.05
CA ASP A 144 11.08 -4.15 0.97
C ASP A 144 10.71 -3.57 2.33
N LYS A 145 9.88 -4.27 3.11
CA LYS A 145 9.47 -3.87 4.47
C LYS A 145 10.63 -3.88 5.46
N LEU A 146 11.51 -4.89 5.35
CA LEU A 146 12.57 -5.11 6.34
C LEU A 146 13.82 -4.24 6.11
N ASN A 147 13.93 -3.58 4.96
CA ASN A 147 15.05 -2.70 4.67
C ASN A 147 14.73 -1.70 3.55
N GLY A 148 14.89 -0.43 3.84
CA GLY A 148 14.62 0.64 2.88
C GLY A 148 15.52 0.62 1.66
N ARG A 149 16.70 -0.03 1.70
CA ARG A 149 17.60 -0.12 0.53
C ARG A 149 17.19 -1.18 -0.48
N ASP A 150 16.33 -2.11 -0.07
CA ASP A 150 15.85 -3.21 -0.91
C ASP A 150 14.57 -2.84 -1.67
N GLU A 151 13.97 -1.69 -1.33
CA GLU A 151 12.83 -1.11 -2.04
C GLU A 151 13.17 -0.92 -3.52
N ASP A 152 12.28 -1.37 -4.40
CA ASP A 152 12.50 -1.23 -5.85
C ASP A 152 12.45 0.25 -6.30
N THR A 153 11.91 1.14 -5.46
CA THR A 153 11.91 2.59 -5.65
C THR A 153 13.16 3.31 -5.10
N PHE A 154 14.01 2.64 -4.32
CA PHE A 154 15.13 3.28 -3.60
C PHE A 154 16.10 4.01 -4.53
N SER A 155 16.55 3.35 -5.60
CA SER A 155 17.53 3.92 -6.53
C SER A 155 16.98 5.14 -7.27
N VAL A 156 15.69 5.14 -7.63
CA VAL A 156 15.02 6.28 -8.29
C VAL A 156 14.89 7.45 -7.31
N ALA A 157 14.44 7.19 -6.08
CA ALA A 157 14.36 8.21 -5.03
C ALA A 157 15.75 8.82 -4.75
N LYS A 158 16.78 7.98 -4.66
CA LYS A 158 18.17 8.41 -4.50
C LYS A 158 18.63 9.28 -5.67
N LEU A 159 18.40 8.86 -6.92
CA LEU A 159 18.79 9.63 -8.10
C LEU A 159 18.08 10.99 -8.16
N ALA A 160 16.79 11.03 -7.82
CA ALA A 160 15.99 12.24 -7.88
C ALA A 160 16.31 13.24 -6.76
N PHE A 161 16.63 12.75 -5.54
CA PHE A 161 16.64 13.59 -4.33
C PHE A 161 17.98 13.63 -3.57
N ASP A 162 18.89 12.68 -3.81
CA ASP A 162 20.21 12.62 -3.19
C ASP A 162 20.18 12.76 -1.64
N GLN A 163 19.24 12.07 -0.99
CA GLN A 163 19.03 12.14 0.47
C GLN A 163 19.77 11.05 1.25
N THR A 164 20.63 10.25 0.61
CA THR A 164 21.29 9.12 1.24
C THR A 164 22.68 8.87 0.69
N PRO A 165 23.68 8.55 1.54
CA PRO A 165 25.03 8.22 1.09
C PRO A 165 25.19 6.76 0.63
N VAL A 166 24.15 5.92 0.79
CA VAL A 166 24.19 4.51 0.39
C VAL A 166 24.55 4.40 -1.09
N PRO A 167 25.56 3.60 -1.50
CA PRO A 167 25.96 3.47 -2.91
C PRO A 167 24.88 2.77 -3.76
N TYR A 168 24.94 2.94 -5.07
CA TYR A 168 24.14 2.09 -5.97
C TYR A 168 24.81 0.72 -6.04
N ASP A 169 24.02 -0.34 -5.95
CA ASP A 169 24.49 -1.74 -5.93
C ASP A 169 24.16 -2.49 -7.24
N LYS A 170 23.09 -2.09 -7.94
CA LYS A 170 22.64 -2.65 -9.22
C LYS A 170 22.17 -1.57 -10.19
N ALA A 171 22.11 -1.93 -11.47
CA ALA A 171 21.42 -1.13 -12.47
C ALA A 171 19.93 -1.49 -12.47
N ASP A 172 19.08 -0.50 -12.27
CA ASP A 172 17.62 -0.64 -12.21
C ASP A 172 16.92 0.54 -12.92
N SER A 173 15.67 0.83 -12.55
CA SER A 173 14.86 1.94 -13.07
C SER A 173 15.52 3.31 -12.94
N ALA A 174 16.44 3.52 -11.98
CA ALA A 174 17.23 4.75 -11.90
C ALA A 174 18.11 4.92 -13.15
N THR A 175 18.57 3.83 -13.75
CA THR A 175 19.31 3.88 -15.03
C THR A 175 18.44 4.44 -16.14
N LEU A 176 17.16 4.06 -16.19
CA LEU A 176 16.21 4.56 -17.20
C LEU A 176 15.97 6.06 -17.01
N LEU A 177 15.79 6.50 -15.76
CA LEU A 177 15.63 7.93 -15.45
C LEU A 177 16.91 8.73 -15.74
N ALA A 178 18.09 8.15 -15.50
CA ALA A 178 19.36 8.82 -15.74
C ALA A 178 19.66 9.02 -17.24
N THR A 179 19.11 8.16 -18.11
CA THR A 179 19.27 8.26 -19.56
C THR A 179 18.13 9.00 -20.26
N ALA A 180 17.08 9.37 -19.53
CA ALA A 180 15.97 10.16 -20.05
C ALA A 180 16.46 11.53 -20.57
N GLU A 181 16.04 11.89 -21.77
CA GLU A 181 16.38 13.16 -22.42
C GLU A 181 15.22 14.16 -22.42
N ARG A 182 13.96 13.67 -22.48
CA ARG A 182 12.77 14.52 -22.61
C ARG A 182 12.14 14.86 -21.26
N TYR A 183 12.11 13.90 -20.34
CA TYR A 183 11.52 14.00 -19.03
C TYR A 183 12.57 14.29 -17.96
N ARG A 184 12.19 15.12 -16.98
CA ARG A 184 12.96 15.36 -15.76
C ARG A 184 11.99 15.58 -14.59
N PRO A 185 12.28 15.03 -13.40
CA PRO A 185 11.50 15.30 -12.20
C PRO A 185 11.41 16.80 -11.92
N PRO A 186 10.27 17.29 -11.40
CA PRO A 186 10.06 18.71 -11.16
C PRO A 186 10.92 19.18 -9.97
N GLU A 187 11.55 20.34 -10.09
CA GLU A 187 12.47 20.88 -9.07
C GLU A 187 11.79 21.08 -7.71
N VAL A 188 10.48 21.35 -7.69
CA VAL A 188 9.71 21.43 -6.44
C VAL A 188 9.74 20.12 -5.65
N ALA A 189 9.70 18.96 -6.31
CA ALA A 189 9.79 17.65 -5.63
C ALA A 189 11.14 17.51 -4.92
N ARG A 190 12.25 17.91 -5.57
CA ARG A 190 13.57 17.89 -4.95
C ARG A 190 13.65 18.81 -3.71
N LYS A 191 13.02 19.98 -3.77
CA LYS A 191 12.94 20.90 -2.62
C LYS A 191 12.07 20.33 -1.49
N ILE A 192 10.96 19.66 -1.82
CA ILE A 192 10.09 18.99 -0.84
C ILE A 192 10.87 17.89 -0.11
N ALA A 193 11.59 17.03 -0.85
CA ALA A 193 12.39 15.96 -0.27
C ALA A 193 13.54 16.48 0.61
N ALA A 194 14.14 17.61 0.25
CA ALA A 194 15.22 18.25 1.01
C ALA A 194 14.74 19.13 2.17
N SER A 195 13.42 19.32 2.33
CA SER A 195 12.85 20.20 3.35
C SER A 195 13.25 19.74 4.76
N LYS A 196 13.55 20.71 5.63
CA LYS A 196 13.80 20.50 7.06
C LYS A 196 12.64 20.96 7.94
N ALA A 197 11.55 21.43 7.35
CA ALA A 197 10.35 21.76 8.09
C ALA A 197 9.65 20.47 8.51
N THR A 198 9.16 20.43 9.74
CA THR A 198 8.19 19.41 10.15
C THR A 198 6.88 19.66 9.43
N THR A 199 6.37 18.64 8.73
CA THR A 199 5.18 18.78 7.90
C THR A 199 4.31 17.54 7.98
N VAL A 200 3.01 17.77 7.82
CA VAL A 200 2.03 16.72 7.53
C VAL A 200 1.71 16.76 6.04
N PHE A 201 1.67 15.58 5.43
CA PHE A 201 1.13 15.37 4.10
C PHE A 201 0.00 14.35 4.18
N ARG A 202 -1.22 14.80 3.89
CA ARG A 202 -2.39 13.93 3.75
C ARG A 202 -2.64 13.67 2.27
N THR A 203 -2.90 12.41 1.93
CA THR A 203 -3.29 12.05 0.56
C THR A 203 -4.50 11.14 0.57
N LYS A 204 -5.34 11.27 -0.45
CA LYS A 204 -6.40 10.30 -0.74
C LYS A 204 -6.10 9.64 -2.08
N SER A 205 -6.26 8.33 -2.15
CA SER A 205 -5.96 7.55 -3.36
C SER A 205 -6.95 6.41 -3.52
N SER A 206 -7.11 5.93 -4.76
CA SER A 206 -8.00 4.83 -5.15
C SER A 206 -9.51 5.14 -5.09
N LEU A 207 -10.30 4.16 -5.52
CA LEU A 207 -11.75 4.22 -5.69
C LEU A 207 -12.50 3.59 -4.51
N PRO A 208 -13.63 4.18 -4.06
CA PRO A 208 -14.42 3.62 -2.98
C PRO A 208 -15.20 2.39 -3.48
N LEU A 209 -15.12 1.30 -2.72
CA LEU A 209 -15.87 0.07 -2.96
C LEU A 209 -16.01 -0.71 -1.65
N ASP A 210 -17.22 -0.81 -1.11
CA ASP A 210 -17.44 -1.51 0.16
C ASP A 210 -18.01 -2.93 -0.08
N PRO A 211 -17.22 -4.01 0.07
CA PRO A 211 -17.72 -5.38 -0.09
C PRO A 211 -18.71 -5.79 1.01
N HIS A 212 -18.85 -5.01 2.09
CA HIS A 212 -19.81 -5.24 3.18
C HIS A 212 -21.10 -4.43 3.02
N ALA A 213 -21.20 -3.56 2.02
CA ALA A 213 -22.43 -2.84 1.73
C ALA A 213 -23.60 -3.81 1.47
N PRO A 214 -24.84 -3.44 1.83
CA PRO A 214 -26.01 -4.24 1.49
C PRO A 214 -26.06 -4.54 -0.01
N ILE A 215 -26.38 -5.78 -0.36
CA ILE A 215 -26.51 -6.17 -1.77
C ILE A 215 -27.66 -5.37 -2.40
N ASP A 216 -27.31 -4.60 -3.42
CA ASP A 216 -28.22 -3.87 -4.28
C ASP A 216 -27.94 -4.26 -5.75
N PRO A 217 -28.81 -5.03 -6.42
CA PRO A 217 -28.58 -5.43 -7.81
C PRO A 217 -28.56 -4.24 -8.78
N ASP A 218 -29.11 -3.09 -8.40
CA ASP A 218 -29.17 -1.88 -9.21
C ASP A 218 -28.05 -0.87 -8.89
N VAL A 219 -27.12 -1.25 -8.00
CA VAL A 219 -26.00 -0.41 -7.55
C VAL A 219 -25.27 0.25 -8.72
N LYS A 220 -24.98 1.54 -8.57
CA LYS A 220 -24.23 2.30 -9.57
C LYS A 220 -22.80 2.48 -9.12
N ALA A 221 -21.88 2.23 -10.05
CA ALA A 221 -20.48 2.53 -9.86
C ALA A 221 -20.31 4.06 -9.67
N PRO A 222 -19.45 4.49 -8.73
CA PRO A 222 -19.23 5.90 -8.46
C PRO A 222 -18.51 6.61 -9.60
N TYR A 223 -18.50 7.94 -9.58
CA TYR A 223 -17.69 8.79 -10.47
C TYR A 223 -17.90 8.60 -11.98
N GLY A 224 -19.09 8.11 -12.36
CA GLY A 224 -19.44 7.86 -13.77
C GLY A 224 -18.81 6.59 -14.35
N LEU A 225 -18.22 5.73 -13.52
CA LEU A 225 -17.71 4.42 -13.92
C LEU A 225 -18.84 3.41 -14.12
N THR A 226 -18.50 2.21 -14.55
CA THR A 226 -19.39 1.06 -14.70
C THR A 226 -18.83 -0.17 -13.97
N PHE A 227 -19.68 -1.06 -13.48
CA PHE A 227 -19.25 -2.38 -13.00
C PHE A 227 -19.20 -3.43 -14.12
N GLU A 228 -19.74 -3.10 -15.30
CA GLU A 228 -19.94 -4.03 -16.40
C GLU A 228 -18.94 -3.80 -17.55
N GLY A 229 -18.77 -4.83 -18.39
CA GLY A 229 -17.93 -4.75 -19.59
C GLY A 229 -16.43 -4.68 -19.31
N GLU A 230 -15.64 -4.53 -20.38
CA GLU A 230 -14.18 -4.46 -20.29
C GLU A 230 -13.72 -3.23 -19.50
N GLU A 231 -14.31 -2.05 -19.73
CA GLU A 231 -13.94 -0.83 -19.01
C GLU A 231 -14.15 -0.97 -17.50
N GLY A 232 -15.31 -1.47 -17.07
CA GLY A 232 -15.58 -1.73 -15.66
C GLY A 232 -14.62 -2.77 -15.09
N LEU A 233 -14.40 -3.87 -15.80
CA LEU A 233 -13.46 -4.90 -15.37
C LEU A 233 -12.07 -4.32 -15.16
N MET A 234 -11.54 -3.54 -16.10
CA MET A 234 -10.20 -2.93 -15.98
C MET A 234 -10.13 -1.86 -14.89
N ALA A 235 -11.20 -1.08 -14.68
CA ALA A 235 -11.25 -0.12 -13.58
C ALA A 235 -11.16 -0.84 -12.23
N TRP A 236 -12.00 -1.86 -12.01
CA TRP A 236 -12.15 -2.53 -10.71
C TRP A 236 -11.07 -3.58 -10.44
N TRP A 237 -10.71 -4.41 -11.43
CA TRP A 237 -9.57 -5.33 -11.28
C TRP A 237 -8.24 -4.58 -11.17
N GLY A 238 -8.17 -3.32 -11.64
CA GLY A 238 -7.05 -2.41 -11.43
C GLY A 238 -6.67 -2.22 -9.96
N LEU A 239 -7.67 -2.16 -9.07
CA LEU A 239 -7.48 -2.11 -7.62
C LEU A 239 -7.67 -3.47 -6.93
N GLY A 240 -7.53 -4.58 -7.66
CA GLY A 240 -7.69 -5.93 -7.10
C GLY A 240 -9.11 -6.29 -6.67
N ALA A 241 -10.13 -5.59 -7.18
CA ALA A 241 -11.53 -5.86 -6.86
C ALA A 241 -12.12 -6.99 -7.72
N GLN A 242 -11.56 -8.21 -7.66
CA GLN A 242 -12.10 -9.32 -8.46
C GLN A 242 -13.42 -9.86 -7.92
N PHE A 243 -13.57 -9.98 -6.59
CA PHE A 243 -14.73 -10.64 -5.99
C PHE A 243 -15.56 -9.84 -4.95
N PRO A 244 -15.48 -8.50 -4.84
CA PRO A 244 -16.55 -7.74 -4.18
C PRO A 244 -17.88 -7.98 -4.87
N TRP A 245 -18.98 -8.06 -4.11
CA TRP A 245 -20.28 -8.48 -4.65
C TRP A 245 -20.76 -7.59 -5.79
N GLN A 246 -20.36 -6.32 -5.83
CA GLN A 246 -20.69 -5.36 -6.89
C GLN A 246 -20.12 -5.81 -8.25
N VAL A 247 -18.87 -6.30 -8.25
CA VAL A 247 -18.07 -6.65 -9.44
C VAL A 247 -18.18 -8.14 -9.78
N ALA A 248 -18.45 -8.99 -8.78
CA ALA A 248 -18.39 -10.44 -8.87
C ALA A 248 -19.13 -11.06 -10.08
N PRO A 249 -20.33 -10.60 -10.50
CA PRO A 249 -20.97 -11.12 -11.71
C PRO A 249 -20.14 -10.92 -12.98
N THR A 250 -19.58 -9.72 -13.19
CA THR A 250 -18.74 -9.41 -14.36
C THR A 250 -17.43 -10.18 -14.31
N SER A 251 -16.84 -10.34 -13.12
CA SER A 251 -15.67 -11.19 -12.91
C SER A 251 -15.96 -12.65 -13.25
N ALA A 252 -17.06 -13.21 -12.75
CA ALA A 252 -17.45 -14.59 -13.02
C ALA A 252 -17.70 -14.83 -14.52
N ALA A 253 -18.39 -13.91 -15.20
CA ALA A 253 -18.60 -13.99 -16.65
C ALA A 253 -17.27 -13.97 -17.41
N THR A 254 -16.31 -13.15 -16.98
CA THR A 254 -14.98 -13.05 -17.60
C THR A 254 -14.16 -14.32 -17.37
N VAL A 255 -14.11 -14.82 -16.13
CA VAL A 255 -13.40 -16.05 -15.77
C VAL A 255 -13.90 -17.23 -16.61
N LYS A 256 -15.22 -17.36 -16.79
CA LYS A 256 -15.83 -18.38 -17.67
C LYS A 256 -15.46 -18.19 -19.13
N ARG A 257 -15.50 -16.96 -19.64
CA ARG A 257 -15.28 -16.67 -21.06
C ARG A 257 -13.86 -16.96 -21.52
N TYR A 258 -12.88 -16.80 -20.63
CA TYR A 258 -11.46 -16.91 -20.93
C TYR A 258 -10.76 -18.08 -20.21
N ASP A 259 -11.55 -19.02 -19.67
CA ASP A 259 -11.07 -20.21 -18.95
C ASP A 259 -10.01 -19.88 -17.89
N LEU A 260 -10.20 -18.76 -17.17
CA LEU A 260 -9.14 -18.22 -16.32
C LEU A 260 -8.77 -19.14 -15.16
N PHE A 261 -9.66 -20.04 -14.71
CA PHE A 261 -9.35 -21.05 -13.68
C PHE A 261 -8.19 -21.98 -14.03
N GLU A 262 -7.82 -22.10 -15.31
CA GLU A 262 -6.64 -22.87 -15.74
C GLU A 262 -5.32 -22.12 -15.53
N THR A 263 -5.38 -20.78 -15.36
CA THR A 263 -4.21 -19.92 -15.18
C THR A 263 -3.66 -19.99 -13.76
N THR A 264 -2.35 -19.79 -13.59
CA THR A 264 -1.68 -19.88 -12.28
C THR A 264 -2.36 -19.01 -11.20
N ASN A 265 -2.90 -17.85 -11.57
CA ASN A 265 -3.54 -16.95 -10.62
C ASN A 265 -4.88 -17.48 -10.09
N PHE A 266 -5.83 -17.78 -10.98
CA PHE A 266 -7.18 -18.18 -10.56
C PHE A 266 -7.29 -19.66 -10.19
N LYS A 267 -6.31 -20.49 -10.59
CA LYS A 267 -6.27 -21.92 -10.23
C LYS A 267 -6.27 -22.17 -8.73
N GLN A 268 -5.78 -21.22 -7.95
CA GLN A 268 -5.80 -21.29 -6.49
C GLN A 268 -7.23 -21.19 -5.90
N ALA A 269 -8.16 -20.62 -6.67
CA ALA A 269 -9.59 -20.57 -6.37
C ALA A 269 -10.39 -21.63 -7.17
N ALA A 270 -9.74 -22.64 -7.76
CA ALA A 270 -10.41 -23.65 -8.60
C ALA A 270 -11.48 -24.45 -7.85
N ASP A 271 -11.38 -24.60 -6.53
CA ASP A 271 -12.42 -25.23 -5.71
C ASP A 271 -13.76 -24.48 -5.78
N LEU A 272 -13.72 -23.17 -6.09
CA LEU A 272 -14.91 -22.35 -6.32
C LEU A 272 -15.42 -22.41 -7.76
N ALA A 273 -14.67 -23.02 -8.70
CA ALA A 273 -15.00 -23.01 -10.12
C ALA A 273 -16.38 -23.60 -10.39
N SER A 274 -16.69 -24.77 -9.83
CA SER A 274 -18.01 -25.41 -10.01
C SER A 274 -19.19 -24.54 -9.54
N VAL A 275 -18.98 -23.77 -8.47
CA VAL A 275 -19.98 -22.83 -7.92
C VAL A 275 -20.09 -21.62 -8.83
N VAL A 276 -18.97 -20.98 -9.18
CA VAL A 276 -18.93 -19.78 -10.02
C VAL A 276 -19.47 -20.08 -11.42
N GLU A 277 -19.15 -21.23 -12.02
CA GLU A 277 -19.57 -21.66 -13.35
C GLU A 277 -21.07 -21.85 -13.48
N THR A 278 -21.74 -22.35 -12.43
CA THR A 278 -23.15 -22.74 -12.49
C THR A 278 -24.11 -21.77 -11.80
N ALA A 279 -23.62 -20.90 -10.92
CA ALA A 279 -24.41 -19.92 -10.20
C ALA A 279 -24.93 -18.78 -11.08
N ASP A 280 -26.12 -18.28 -10.74
CA ASP A 280 -26.67 -17.03 -11.26
C ASP A 280 -26.13 -15.81 -10.49
N ASP A 281 -26.31 -14.62 -11.06
CA ASP A 281 -25.78 -13.38 -10.46
C ASP A 281 -26.22 -13.15 -9.01
N PRO A 282 -27.50 -13.35 -8.62
CA PRO A 282 -27.92 -13.22 -7.22
C PRO A 282 -27.17 -14.17 -6.27
N THR A 283 -26.94 -15.41 -6.69
CA THR A 283 -26.17 -16.39 -5.89
C THR A 283 -24.70 -15.95 -5.77
N ILE A 284 -24.08 -15.50 -6.86
CA ILE A 284 -22.70 -15.00 -6.87
C ILE A 284 -22.54 -13.80 -5.93
N ARG A 285 -23.45 -12.82 -5.99
CA ARG A 285 -23.42 -11.65 -5.10
C ARG A 285 -23.57 -12.06 -3.64
N THR A 286 -24.48 -12.97 -3.34
CA THR A 286 -24.72 -13.48 -1.98
C THR A 286 -23.50 -14.18 -1.41
N LEU A 287 -22.83 -15.02 -2.22
CA LEU A 287 -21.61 -15.71 -1.82
C LEU A 287 -20.44 -14.74 -1.60
N ALA A 288 -20.25 -13.79 -2.52
CA ALA A 288 -19.21 -12.76 -2.40
C ALA A 288 -19.39 -11.91 -1.14
N SER A 289 -20.62 -11.48 -0.85
CA SER A 289 -20.95 -10.68 0.33
C SER A 289 -20.77 -11.47 1.63
N SER A 290 -21.16 -12.76 1.67
CA SER A 290 -21.04 -13.58 2.89
C SER A 290 -19.60 -13.91 3.27
N LEU A 291 -18.67 -13.83 2.33
CA LEU A 291 -17.24 -14.07 2.51
C LEU A 291 -16.39 -12.79 2.39
N ALA A 292 -17.03 -11.60 2.40
CA ALA A 292 -16.40 -10.33 2.07
C ALA A 292 -15.12 -10.03 2.86
N THR A 293 -15.07 -10.45 4.14
CA THR A 293 -13.91 -10.26 5.03
C THR A 293 -12.67 -11.04 4.56
N GLN A 294 -12.85 -12.17 3.86
CA GLN A 294 -11.78 -13.11 3.55
C GLN A 294 -11.41 -13.20 2.07
N VAL A 295 -12.37 -13.01 1.15
CA VAL A 295 -12.18 -13.28 -0.30
C VAL A 295 -11.72 -12.06 -1.10
N ASN A 296 -11.53 -10.93 -0.43
CA ASN A 296 -11.02 -9.69 -1.03
C ASN A 296 -9.62 -9.31 -0.49
N PRO A 297 -8.67 -10.24 -0.31
CA PRO A 297 -7.41 -9.92 0.36
C PRO A 297 -6.60 -8.91 -0.47
N GLY A 298 -6.65 -9.00 -1.79
CA GLY A 298 -5.95 -8.09 -2.69
C GLY A 298 -6.67 -6.77 -3.05
N LEU A 299 -7.80 -6.46 -2.41
CA LEU A 299 -8.61 -5.29 -2.72
C LEU A 299 -7.98 -4.00 -2.17
N LEU A 300 -7.72 -3.03 -3.04
CA LEU A 300 -7.08 -1.76 -2.71
C LEU A 300 -8.08 -0.60 -2.81
N THR A 301 -9.12 -0.61 -1.96
CA THR A 301 -10.15 0.45 -1.93
C THR A 301 -9.54 1.82 -1.62
N GLN A 302 -10.34 2.87 -1.81
CA GLN A 302 -10.00 4.22 -1.40
C GLN A 302 -9.38 4.26 0.00
N VAL A 303 -8.28 5.00 0.10
CA VAL A 303 -7.47 5.14 1.31
C VAL A 303 -7.17 6.61 1.55
N ASP A 304 -7.20 7.01 2.82
CA ASP A 304 -6.67 8.27 3.31
C ASP A 304 -5.36 7.97 4.05
N THR A 305 -4.26 8.54 3.60
CA THR A 305 -2.96 8.42 4.26
C THR A 305 -2.60 9.69 4.99
N TYR A 306 -1.88 9.54 6.09
CA TYR A 306 -1.37 10.65 6.88
C TYR A 306 0.10 10.40 7.15
N THR A 307 0.94 11.30 6.66
CA THR A 307 2.40 11.23 6.84
C THR A 307 2.87 12.47 7.56
N TRP A 308 3.36 12.28 8.79
CA TRP A 308 4.07 13.29 9.55
C TRP A 308 5.57 13.07 9.35
N ARG A 309 6.30 14.12 9.00
CA ARG A 309 7.74 14.04 8.76
C ARG A 309 8.46 15.20 9.40
N SER A 310 9.49 14.89 10.18
CA SER A 310 10.52 15.81 10.65
C SER A 310 11.85 15.54 9.92
N PRO A 311 12.88 16.37 10.09
CA PRO A 311 14.23 16.06 9.60
C PRO A 311 14.79 14.71 10.05
N ALA A 312 14.43 14.24 11.24
CA ALA A 312 15.06 13.09 11.88
C ALA A 312 14.26 11.79 11.75
N VAL A 313 12.94 11.87 11.71
CA VAL A 313 12.03 10.71 11.68
C VAL A 313 10.73 11.05 10.96
N MET A 314 10.16 10.03 10.32
CA MET A 314 8.87 10.08 9.64
C MET A 314 7.94 9.00 10.23
N LEU A 315 6.65 9.31 10.35
CA LEU A 315 5.59 8.37 10.72
C LEU A 315 4.46 8.47 9.69
N SER A 316 4.10 7.36 9.08
CA SER A 316 3.05 7.30 8.06
C SER A 316 2.04 6.21 8.39
N THR A 317 0.75 6.49 8.17
CA THR A 317 -0.36 5.58 8.47
C THR A 317 -1.46 5.68 7.41
N ALA A 318 -1.97 4.54 6.95
CA ALA A 318 -3.26 4.45 6.26
C ALA A 318 -4.39 4.47 7.31
N GLN A 319 -5.24 5.48 7.23
CA GLN A 319 -6.25 5.80 8.23
C GLN A 319 -7.48 4.90 8.06
N ASP A 320 -7.86 4.18 9.13
CA ASP A 320 -9.08 3.37 9.26
C ASP A 320 -9.40 2.51 8.01
N TRP A 321 -8.36 1.99 7.36
CA TRP A 321 -8.49 1.32 6.07
C TRP A 321 -8.79 -0.17 6.26
N ARG A 322 -10.00 -0.59 5.84
CA ARG A 322 -10.48 -2.00 5.83
C ARG A 322 -10.20 -2.80 7.13
N PRO A 323 -10.49 -2.23 8.31
CA PRO A 323 -10.08 -2.81 9.59
C PRO A 323 -10.64 -4.22 9.82
N GLY A 324 -9.78 -5.14 10.26
CA GLY A 324 -10.11 -6.51 10.62
C GLY A 324 -10.43 -7.46 9.45
N GLN A 325 -10.40 -6.95 8.22
CA GLN A 325 -10.45 -7.77 7.01
C GLN A 325 -9.11 -8.45 6.78
N ARG A 326 -9.12 -9.52 6.00
CA ARG A 326 -7.89 -10.17 5.55
C ARG A 326 -7.12 -9.26 4.60
N GLY A 327 -5.82 -9.14 4.84
CA GLY A 327 -4.87 -8.44 4.00
C GLY A 327 -4.12 -9.33 3.00
N GLU A 328 -3.39 -8.69 2.11
CA GLU A 328 -2.37 -9.32 1.26
C GLU A 328 -1.35 -8.25 0.86
N GLN A 329 -0.13 -8.36 1.38
CA GLN A 329 1.00 -7.48 1.08
C GLN A 329 0.79 -6.00 1.49
N ASP A 330 -0.28 -5.68 2.21
CA ASP A 330 -0.51 -4.31 2.69
C ASP A 330 0.48 -3.93 3.81
N HIS A 331 0.79 -2.65 3.91
CA HIS A 331 1.68 -2.09 4.92
C HIS A 331 1.04 -0.84 5.52
N VAL A 332 0.27 -1.04 6.59
CA VAL A 332 -0.65 0.00 7.08
C VAL A 332 0.05 1.18 7.75
N TRP A 333 1.18 0.96 8.41
CA TRP A 333 1.93 2.06 9.04
C TRP A 333 3.42 1.75 9.18
N GLN A 334 4.24 2.81 9.24
CA GLN A 334 5.68 2.70 9.49
C GLN A 334 6.23 3.95 10.19
N ALA A 335 7.13 3.74 11.13
CA ALA A 335 8.09 4.75 11.58
C ALA A 335 9.44 4.53 10.90
N THR A 336 9.96 5.56 10.25
CA THR A 336 11.20 5.51 9.45
C THR A 336 12.21 6.51 10.01
N LEU A 337 13.33 6.02 10.55
CA LEU A 337 14.42 6.86 11.06
C LEU A 337 15.66 6.81 10.16
N ASP A 338 15.85 5.68 9.48
CA ASP A 338 17.00 5.36 8.63
C ASP A 338 16.64 4.17 7.73
N PRO A 339 17.28 3.96 6.56
CA PRO A 339 17.00 2.79 5.72
C PRO A 339 17.15 1.44 6.44
N ASP A 340 17.98 1.38 7.48
CA ASP A 340 18.20 0.18 8.30
C ASP A 340 17.42 0.22 9.63
N ALA A 341 16.77 1.34 9.98
CA ALA A 341 16.04 1.52 11.25
C ALA A 341 14.58 1.89 10.97
N LEU A 342 13.80 0.85 10.65
CA LEU A 342 12.37 0.89 10.41
C LEU A 342 11.62 0.22 11.56
N VAL A 343 10.45 0.72 11.90
CA VAL A 343 9.56 0.10 12.90
C VAL A 343 8.13 0.06 12.37
N PHE A 344 7.54 -1.14 12.38
CA PHE A 344 6.16 -1.39 11.98
C PHE A 344 5.63 -2.63 12.70
N THR A 345 4.33 -2.86 12.64
CA THR A 345 3.71 -4.10 13.13
C THR A 345 2.94 -4.80 12.02
N THR A 346 2.78 -6.11 12.16
CA THR A 346 2.01 -6.96 11.25
C THR A 346 1.22 -8.02 12.02
N HIS A 347 0.17 -8.56 11.38
CA HIS A 347 -0.48 -9.78 11.84
C HIS A 347 -0.02 -10.94 10.94
N PRO A 348 0.87 -11.82 11.41
CA PRO A 348 1.40 -12.89 10.58
C PRO A 348 0.33 -13.93 10.23
N ARG A 349 0.34 -14.33 8.97
CA ARG A 349 -0.53 -15.41 8.46
C ARG A 349 0.10 -16.79 8.67
N ASP A 350 1.38 -16.89 8.29
CA ASP A 350 2.19 -18.10 8.26
C ASP A 350 3.36 -17.93 9.23
N ASP A 351 4.05 -19.02 9.58
CA ASP A 351 5.26 -18.99 10.40
C ASP A 351 6.44 -18.31 9.68
N VAL A 352 7.52 -18.05 10.44
CA VAL A 352 8.76 -17.48 9.89
C VAL A 352 9.27 -18.33 8.72
N PRO A 353 9.61 -17.72 7.57
CA PRO A 353 10.08 -18.46 6.41
C PRO A 353 11.45 -19.11 6.66
N SER A 354 11.74 -20.14 5.86
CA SER A 354 13.08 -20.74 5.83
C SER A 354 14.12 -19.73 5.36
N LYS A 355 15.32 -19.76 5.96
CA LYS A 355 16.46 -18.97 5.50
C LYS A 355 16.88 -19.27 4.05
N ASP A 356 16.54 -20.46 3.56
CA ASP A 356 16.86 -20.90 2.20
C ASP A 356 15.85 -20.32 1.18
N ASP A 357 14.76 -19.70 1.66
CA ASP A 357 13.82 -18.92 0.85
C ASP A 357 13.72 -17.46 1.36
N PRO A 358 14.76 -16.63 1.16
CA PRO A 358 14.77 -15.25 1.65
C PRO A 358 13.75 -14.35 0.94
N ASN A 359 13.25 -14.79 -0.22
CA ASN A 359 12.22 -14.10 -1.01
C ASN A 359 10.86 -14.79 -0.89
N ALA A 360 10.69 -15.59 0.15
CA ALA A 360 9.40 -16.10 0.56
C ALA A 360 8.43 -14.90 0.63
N ASN A 361 7.52 -14.82 -0.34
CA ASN A 361 6.37 -13.91 -0.30
C ASN A 361 5.33 -14.47 0.68
N GLU A 362 5.81 -15.02 1.80
CA GLU A 362 5.08 -15.74 2.82
C GLU A 362 4.62 -14.75 3.90
N GLY A 363 3.53 -15.10 4.56
CA GLY A 363 2.71 -14.13 5.27
C GLY A 363 3.23 -13.68 6.64
N TYR A 364 4.41 -14.09 7.09
CA TYR A 364 4.96 -13.67 8.40
C TYR A 364 5.27 -12.17 8.42
N TRP A 365 6.29 -11.74 7.67
CA TRP A 365 6.67 -10.32 7.55
C TRP A 365 5.85 -9.56 6.50
N THR A 366 5.29 -10.28 5.53
CA THR A 366 4.34 -9.69 4.59
C THR A 366 3.04 -9.29 5.29
N GLY A 367 2.65 -9.96 6.39
CA GLY A 367 1.56 -9.52 7.27
C GLY A 367 0.15 -9.79 6.74
N ASP A 368 -0.08 -10.97 6.16
CA ASP A 368 -1.31 -11.31 5.42
C ASP A 368 -2.45 -11.87 6.31
N GLY A 369 -2.38 -11.60 7.62
CA GLY A 369 -3.46 -11.86 8.57
C GLY A 369 -4.56 -10.80 8.46
N ALA A 370 -4.94 -10.22 9.58
CA ALA A 370 -5.92 -9.15 9.64
C ALA A 370 -5.27 -7.77 9.55
N ILE A 371 -5.84 -6.91 8.71
CA ILE A 371 -5.50 -5.50 8.58
C ILE A 371 -5.85 -4.79 9.91
N PRO A 372 -4.92 -4.09 10.57
CA PRO A 372 -5.21 -3.36 11.79
C PRO A 372 -6.08 -2.14 11.49
N ARG A 373 -6.99 -1.84 12.43
CA ARG A 373 -7.59 -0.51 12.48
C ARG A 373 -6.53 0.49 12.97
N SER A 374 -6.00 1.31 12.07
CA SER A 374 -4.94 2.26 12.42
C SER A 374 -5.40 3.70 12.26
N ALA A 375 -4.98 4.58 13.17
CA ALA A 375 -5.16 6.01 12.99
C ALA A 375 -4.00 6.81 13.57
N GLN A 376 -3.64 7.89 12.88
CA GLN A 376 -2.54 8.77 13.24
C GLN A 376 -3.00 10.22 13.41
N HIS A 377 -2.45 10.89 14.41
CA HIS A 377 -2.52 12.34 14.59
C HIS A 377 -1.11 12.85 14.87
N GLU A 378 -0.62 13.75 14.01
CA GLU A 378 0.75 14.25 14.08
C GLU A 378 1.77 13.09 14.20
N ASN A 379 2.59 13.09 15.24
CA ASN A 379 3.66 12.12 15.50
C ASN A 379 3.22 10.90 16.34
N VAL A 380 1.90 10.66 16.50
CA VAL A 380 1.35 9.53 17.27
C VAL A 380 0.41 8.69 16.41
N SER A 381 0.60 7.37 16.39
CA SER A 381 -0.28 6.39 15.71
C SER A 381 -0.75 5.30 16.68
N ILE A 382 -2.00 4.86 16.52
CA ILE A 382 -2.62 3.75 17.27
C ILE A 382 -3.10 2.72 16.26
N SER A 383 -2.65 1.47 16.39
CA SER A 383 -3.03 0.34 15.54
C SER A 383 -3.68 -0.76 16.36
N ILE A 384 -4.90 -1.15 16.01
CA ILE A 384 -5.70 -2.13 16.73
C ILE A 384 -5.97 -3.33 15.82
N TYR A 385 -5.33 -4.45 16.12
CA TYR A 385 -5.59 -5.73 15.45
C TYR A 385 -6.81 -6.37 16.08
N ALA A 386 -7.78 -6.72 15.22
CA ALA A 386 -8.99 -7.43 15.60
C ALA A 386 -9.58 -8.18 14.40
N PRO A 387 -9.13 -9.41 14.11
CA PRO A 387 -9.63 -10.19 12.98
C PRO A 387 -11.15 -10.36 13.03
N GLN A 388 -11.84 -10.01 11.94
CA GLN A 388 -13.30 -10.17 11.79
C GLN A 388 -13.68 -11.47 11.07
N TYR A 389 -12.77 -12.44 11.08
CA TYR A 389 -12.95 -13.79 10.54
C TYR A 389 -12.23 -14.79 11.44
N GLU A 390 -12.69 -16.04 11.45
CA GLU A 390 -12.05 -17.11 12.21
C GLU A 390 -10.85 -17.68 11.45
N GLY A 391 -9.70 -17.77 12.12
CA GLY A 391 -8.50 -18.44 11.61
C GLY A 391 -8.61 -19.95 11.76
N GLY A 392 -8.28 -20.71 10.70
CA GLY A 392 -8.23 -22.16 10.74
C GLY A 392 -8.50 -22.83 9.39
N SER A 393 -9.11 -24.02 9.41
CA SER A 393 -9.41 -24.83 8.21
C SER A 393 -10.65 -24.33 7.45
N GLY A 394 -10.71 -23.03 7.16
CA GLY A 394 -11.74 -22.45 6.30
C GLY A 394 -11.71 -23.00 4.86
N VAL A 395 -12.54 -22.43 3.99
CA VAL A 395 -12.53 -22.77 2.56
C VAL A 395 -11.24 -22.25 1.92
N GLY A 396 -10.66 -23.01 1.00
CA GLY A 396 -9.44 -22.64 0.27
C GLY A 396 -8.19 -23.39 0.74
N THR A 397 -7.19 -23.46 -0.14
CA THR A 397 -5.88 -24.06 0.14
C THR A 397 -4.77 -23.07 -0.24
N GLY A 398 -3.55 -23.28 0.29
CA GLY A 398 -2.40 -22.41 -0.01
C GLY A 398 -2.64 -20.94 0.37
N ALA A 399 -2.35 -20.02 -0.56
CA ALA A 399 -2.51 -18.58 -0.34
C ALA A 399 -3.97 -18.14 -0.14
N TYR A 400 -4.98 -18.98 -0.38
CA TYR A 400 -6.40 -18.63 -0.16
C TYR A 400 -6.98 -19.23 1.13
N ALA A 401 -6.23 -20.02 1.90
CA ALA A 401 -6.70 -20.53 3.18
C ALA A 401 -7.05 -19.38 4.14
N PHE A 402 -8.12 -19.52 4.93
CA PHE A 402 -8.52 -18.50 5.91
C PHE A 402 -7.82 -18.73 7.25
N THR A 403 -6.51 -18.47 7.27
CA THR A 403 -5.65 -18.72 8.44
C THR A 403 -4.89 -17.47 8.86
N TYR A 404 -4.48 -17.46 10.12
CA TYR A 404 -3.53 -16.53 10.71
C TYR A 404 -2.95 -17.12 12.00
N LEU A 405 -1.85 -16.55 12.49
CA LEU A 405 -1.27 -16.93 13.77
C LEU A 405 -1.97 -16.21 14.94
N ASP A 406 -1.99 -16.84 16.12
CA ASP A 406 -2.48 -16.26 17.38
C ASP A 406 -1.45 -15.32 18.04
N GLU A 407 -0.81 -14.47 17.23
CA GLU A 407 0.13 -13.45 17.66
C GLU A 407 0.10 -12.25 16.70
N THR A 408 0.46 -11.08 17.20
CA THR A 408 0.93 -9.97 16.37
C THR A 408 2.37 -9.68 16.73
N HIS A 409 3.10 -8.98 15.87
CA HIS A 409 4.51 -8.69 16.15
C HIS A 409 4.94 -7.37 15.52
N ALA A 410 6.10 -6.90 15.95
CA ALA A 410 6.75 -5.71 15.43
C ALA A 410 8.15 -6.01 14.93
N PHE A 411 8.49 -5.46 13.76
CA PHE A 411 9.88 -5.33 13.34
C PHE A 411 10.51 -4.15 14.08
N PHE A 412 11.57 -4.41 14.84
CA PHE A 412 12.32 -3.42 15.60
C PHE A 412 13.80 -3.84 15.66
N PRO A 413 14.60 -3.60 14.61
CA PRO A 413 15.96 -4.15 14.47
C PRO A 413 16.96 -3.47 15.39
N THR A 414 17.11 -3.97 16.62
CA THR A 414 17.90 -3.30 17.67
C THR A 414 19.36 -3.07 17.30
N GLU A 415 19.94 -3.94 16.45
CA GLU A 415 21.30 -3.80 15.88
C GLU A 415 21.52 -2.47 15.13
N HIS A 416 20.44 -1.87 14.62
CA HIS A 416 20.49 -0.66 13.81
C HIS A 416 20.12 0.62 14.57
N PHE A 417 19.80 0.51 15.86
CA PHE A 417 19.58 1.64 16.76
C PHE A 417 20.84 1.92 17.59
N ASP A 418 21.07 3.19 17.91
CA ASP A 418 22.19 3.60 18.77
C ASP A 418 21.92 3.22 20.23
N GLN A 419 20.65 3.25 20.64
CA GLN A 419 20.18 2.90 21.99
C GLN A 419 18.78 2.31 21.91
N VAL A 420 18.52 1.25 22.69
CA VAL A 420 17.19 0.64 22.85
C VAL A 420 16.92 0.41 24.34
N VAL A 421 15.72 0.77 24.80
CA VAL A 421 15.25 0.62 26.18
C VAL A 421 13.89 -0.06 26.18
N GLN A 422 13.73 -1.11 26.99
CA GLN A 422 12.40 -1.67 27.31
C GLN A 422 11.99 -1.30 28.74
N ARG A 423 10.83 -0.66 28.89
CA ARG A 423 10.30 -0.24 30.20
C ARG A 423 8.79 -0.09 30.16
N ASP A 424 8.10 -0.66 31.15
CA ASP A 424 6.63 -0.51 31.32
C ASP A 424 5.82 -0.86 30.06
N GLY A 425 6.29 -1.82 29.28
CA GLY A 425 5.71 -2.27 28.01
C GLY A 425 6.01 -1.41 26.79
N TRP A 426 6.80 -0.36 26.95
CA TRP A 426 7.38 0.40 25.86
C TRP A 426 8.72 -0.22 25.44
N THR A 427 8.92 -0.34 24.13
CA THR A 427 10.23 -0.51 23.49
C THR A 427 10.57 0.81 22.80
N ILE A 428 11.65 1.45 23.25
CA ILE A 428 12.02 2.82 22.86
C ILE A 428 13.41 2.82 22.25
N GLY A 429 13.54 3.36 21.05
CA GLY A 429 14.77 3.37 20.26
C GLY A 429 15.21 4.78 19.88
N ARG A 430 16.53 4.96 19.78
CA ARG A 430 17.16 6.16 19.22
C ARG A 430 18.02 5.80 18.03
N LYS A 431 17.90 6.56 16.94
CA LYS A 431 18.79 6.54 15.79
C LYS A 431 19.16 7.96 15.38
N GLY A 432 20.41 8.37 15.62
CA GLY A 432 20.86 9.74 15.48
C GLY A 432 20.00 10.68 16.32
N ASP A 433 19.32 11.59 15.62
CA ASP A 433 18.41 12.58 16.23
C ASP A 433 16.94 12.15 16.18
N GLY A 434 16.62 10.96 15.69
CA GLY A 434 15.26 10.42 15.66
C GLY A 434 15.01 9.47 16.83
N TYR A 435 13.84 9.59 17.46
CA TYR A 435 13.36 8.72 18.53
C TYR A 435 12.05 8.04 18.11
N VAL A 436 11.86 6.81 18.56
CA VAL A 436 10.61 6.03 18.39
C VAL A 436 10.29 5.30 19.68
N ALA A 437 9.04 5.35 20.10
CA ALA A 437 8.50 4.58 21.20
C ALA A 437 7.35 3.71 20.69
N LEU A 438 7.42 2.41 20.94
CA LEU A 438 6.40 1.43 20.57
C LEU A 438 5.89 0.71 21.81
N TRP A 439 4.57 0.67 22.00
CA TRP A 439 3.91 -0.02 23.10
C TRP A 439 2.95 -1.07 22.59
N SER A 440 2.85 -2.20 23.29
CA SER A 440 1.80 -3.21 23.09
C SER A 440 0.94 -3.37 24.33
N ALA A 441 -0.35 -3.66 24.13
CA ALA A 441 -1.26 -3.99 25.22
C ALA A 441 -0.97 -5.36 25.83
N ARG A 442 -0.55 -6.32 24.99
CA ARG A 442 -0.04 -7.59 25.45
C ARG A 442 1.44 -7.45 25.89
N PRO A 443 1.91 -8.29 26.82
CA PRO A 443 3.35 -8.41 27.06
C PRO A 443 4.03 -8.98 25.82
N THR A 444 5.17 -8.39 25.48
CA THR A 444 5.96 -8.75 24.31
C THR A 444 7.24 -9.47 24.70
N GLU A 445 7.69 -10.38 23.84
CA GLU A 445 9.01 -11.00 23.95
C GLU A 445 9.77 -10.94 22.63
N TRP A 446 11.10 -10.86 22.71
CA TRP A 446 11.95 -10.98 21.52
C TRP A 446 11.94 -12.44 21.05
N ARG A 447 11.58 -12.66 19.78
CA ARG A 447 11.63 -13.99 19.17
C ARG A 447 13.06 -14.50 19.19
N ARG A 448 13.21 -15.79 19.47
CA ARG A 448 14.47 -16.51 19.30
C ARG A 448 14.38 -17.33 18.03
N TYR A 449 15.26 -17.04 17.09
CA TYR A 449 15.28 -17.68 15.79
C TYR A 449 16.07 -19.00 15.84
N ALA A 450 15.55 -20.01 15.17
CA ALA A 450 16.27 -21.25 14.87
C ALA A 450 17.29 -21.03 13.74
N ALA A 451 18.25 -21.94 13.61
CA ALA A 451 19.36 -21.79 12.67
C ALA A 451 18.97 -21.92 11.18
N ASP A 452 17.75 -22.38 10.92
CA ASP A 452 17.12 -22.57 9.61
C ASP A 452 16.03 -21.54 9.31
N GLU A 453 15.73 -20.62 10.25
CA GLU A 453 14.76 -19.55 10.04
C GLU A 453 15.42 -18.30 9.44
N PHE A 454 14.67 -17.57 8.61
CA PHE A 454 15.13 -16.34 7.99
C PHE A 454 15.27 -15.20 9.00
N THR A 455 16.47 -14.62 9.11
CA THR A 455 16.75 -13.46 9.99
C THR A 455 17.21 -12.22 9.25
N ARG A 456 17.29 -12.28 7.91
CA ARG A 456 18.00 -11.27 7.10
C ARG A 456 19.46 -11.03 7.54
N GLY A 457 20.07 -11.98 8.24
CA GLY A 457 21.42 -11.84 8.78
C GLY A 457 21.52 -10.94 10.01
N LEU A 458 20.41 -10.46 10.58
CA LEU A 458 20.39 -9.79 11.87
C LEU A 458 20.80 -10.76 12.97
N THR A 459 21.61 -10.28 13.91
CA THR A 459 22.19 -11.09 15.00
C THR A 459 21.70 -10.69 16.38
N GLU A 460 21.34 -9.42 16.55
CA GLU A 460 20.68 -8.90 17.75
C GLU A 460 19.15 -9.01 17.66
N PRO A 461 18.39 -8.85 18.76
CA PRO A 461 16.92 -8.91 18.73
C PRO A 461 16.31 -7.94 17.70
N PHE A 462 15.32 -8.41 16.93
CA PHE A 462 14.65 -7.58 15.93
C PHE A 462 13.14 -7.83 15.77
N ASP A 463 12.62 -8.90 16.35
CA ASP A 463 11.24 -9.34 16.20
C ASP A 463 10.57 -9.39 17.57
N LEU A 464 9.71 -8.40 17.83
CA LEU A 464 9.04 -8.21 19.10
C LEU A 464 7.62 -8.78 19.00
N VAL A 465 7.39 -9.93 19.65
CA VAL A 465 6.17 -10.72 19.47
C VAL A 465 5.22 -10.53 20.65
N ALA A 466 3.97 -10.15 20.35
CA ALA A 466 2.85 -10.11 21.28
C ALA A 466 2.02 -11.39 21.15
N LYS A 467 2.29 -12.37 22.02
CA LYS A 467 1.66 -13.70 21.98
C LYS A 467 0.32 -13.76 22.69
N GLY A 468 -0.42 -14.84 22.41
CA GLY A 468 -1.58 -15.26 23.19
C GLY A 468 -2.91 -14.82 22.61
N GLY A 469 -2.94 -14.38 21.35
CA GLY A 469 -4.14 -14.06 20.59
C GLY A 469 -3.82 -13.16 19.39
N ALA A 470 -4.64 -13.26 18.36
CA ALA A 470 -4.56 -12.44 17.15
C ALA A 470 -5.04 -10.98 17.34
N ASP A 471 -5.64 -10.65 18.48
CA ASP A 471 -6.01 -9.28 18.83
C ASP A 471 -4.93 -8.60 19.68
N ASP A 472 -4.51 -7.39 19.32
CA ASP A 472 -3.62 -6.55 20.13
C ASP A 472 -3.79 -5.07 19.80
N VAL A 473 -3.28 -4.19 20.68
CA VAL A 473 -3.17 -2.76 20.45
C VAL A 473 -1.70 -2.38 20.46
N TRP A 474 -1.24 -1.74 19.40
CA TRP A 474 0.05 -1.10 19.31
C TRP A 474 -0.08 0.42 19.29
N ILE A 475 0.79 1.11 20.03
CA ILE A 475 0.85 2.57 20.05
C ILE A 475 2.27 2.99 19.72
N THR A 476 2.39 3.91 18.75
CA THR A 476 3.67 4.44 18.30
C THR A 476 3.69 5.95 18.51
N GLU A 477 4.76 6.45 19.13
CA GLU A 477 5.05 7.88 19.19
C GLU A 477 6.50 8.12 18.75
N VAL A 478 6.68 9.01 17.78
CA VAL A 478 8.01 9.41 17.29
C VAL A 478 8.33 10.82 17.73
N ALA A 479 9.61 11.14 17.84
CA ALA A 479 10.07 12.49 18.15
C ALA A 479 11.44 12.75 17.51
N GLN A 480 11.81 14.01 17.40
CA GLN A 480 13.18 14.40 17.10
C GLN A 480 13.88 14.88 18.37
N ALA A 481 15.21 14.80 18.38
CA ALA A 481 16.03 15.12 19.55
C ALA A 481 15.83 16.56 20.03
N GLU A 482 15.49 17.50 19.14
CA GLU A 482 15.21 18.90 19.50
C GLU A 482 13.95 19.08 20.35
N ASP A 483 13.04 18.10 20.37
CA ASP A 483 11.79 18.18 21.14
C ASP A 483 12.00 17.86 22.64
N TYR A 484 13.15 17.30 23.02
CA TYR A 484 13.45 16.84 24.37
C TYR A 484 14.89 17.18 24.80
N ASP A 485 15.12 17.41 26.10
CA ASP A 485 16.47 17.70 26.62
C ASP A 485 17.47 16.56 26.35
N SER A 486 16.99 15.32 26.27
CA SER A 486 17.79 14.13 25.96
C SER A 486 16.90 12.93 25.60
N PHE A 487 17.51 11.84 25.13
CA PHE A 487 16.82 10.56 24.97
C PHE A 487 16.26 10.02 26.29
N ASP A 488 16.96 10.20 27.41
CA ASP A 488 16.46 9.79 28.73
C ASP A 488 15.23 10.62 29.15
N ALA A 489 15.16 11.89 28.76
CA ALA A 489 14.00 12.74 28.99
C ALA A 489 12.79 12.27 28.15
N PHE A 490 13.01 11.88 26.89
CA PHE A 490 11.97 11.25 26.06
C PHE A 490 11.47 9.94 26.68
N VAL A 491 12.38 9.04 27.08
CA VAL A 491 12.04 7.78 27.77
C VAL A 491 11.22 8.05 29.04
N ALA A 492 11.62 9.04 29.85
CA ALA A 492 10.91 9.41 31.06
C ALA A 492 9.50 9.96 30.78
N ALA A 493 9.35 10.81 29.76
CA ALA A 493 8.06 11.35 29.36
C ALA A 493 7.09 10.27 28.86
N ILE A 494 7.55 9.39 27.97
CA ILE A 494 6.76 8.28 27.42
C ILE A 494 6.32 7.31 28.52
N THR A 495 7.25 6.90 29.39
CA THR A 495 6.96 5.88 30.42
C THR A 495 6.17 6.43 31.62
N ALA A 496 6.09 7.76 31.77
CA ALA A 496 5.16 8.38 32.71
C ALA A 496 3.68 8.19 32.28
N SER A 497 3.43 8.06 30.97
CA SER A 497 2.12 7.80 30.41
C SER A 497 1.79 6.31 30.42
N LYS A 498 0.60 5.97 30.89
CA LYS A 498 0.11 4.59 30.99
C LYS A 498 -1.10 4.43 30.06
N PRO A 499 -0.92 3.86 28.85
CA PRO A 499 -2.05 3.59 27.97
C PRO A 499 -3.09 2.69 28.65
N GLU A 500 -4.36 3.01 28.46
CA GLU A 500 -5.49 2.26 28.98
C GLU A 500 -6.22 1.56 27.83
N VAL A 501 -6.44 0.26 27.96
CA VAL A 501 -7.12 -0.55 26.95
C VAL A 501 -8.35 -1.22 27.57
N ARG A 502 -9.50 -1.03 26.93
CA ARG A 502 -10.75 -1.70 27.26
C ARG A 502 -11.08 -2.69 26.15
N SER A 503 -10.92 -3.97 26.44
CA SER A 503 -11.25 -5.09 25.55
C SER A 503 -11.58 -6.34 26.36
N ARG A 504 -12.07 -7.39 25.69
CA ARG A 504 -12.27 -8.70 26.32
C ARG A 504 -10.97 -9.46 26.55
N TYR A 505 -9.96 -9.17 25.74
CA TYR A 505 -8.60 -9.68 25.89
C TYR A 505 -7.71 -8.77 26.75
N ALA A 506 -8.28 -7.75 27.41
CA ALA A 506 -7.53 -6.86 28.27
C ALA A 506 -6.87 -7.65 29.40
N CYS A 507 -5.56 -7.49 29.54
CA CYS A 507 -4.78 -8.20 30.54
C CYS A 507 -5.08 -7.65 31.94
N PRO A 508 -5.65 -8.45 32.88
CA PRO A 508 -5.92 -7.97 34.24
C PRO A 508 -4.67 -7.47 34.97
N THR A 509 -3.53 -8.08 34.64
CA THR A 509 -2.20 -7.55 34.95
C THR A 509 -1.36 -7.64 33.68
N ARG A 510 -0.31 -6.81 33.50
CA ARG A 510 0.56 -6.91 32.31
C ARG A 510 1.19 -8.29 32.10
N GLU A 511 1.27 -9.10 33.15
CA GLU A 511 1.88 -10.43 33.12
C GLU A 511 0.85 -11.55 32.86
N THR A 512 -0.44 -11.27 33.00
CA THR A 512 -1.52 -12.25 32.82
C THR A 512 -2.57 -11.74 31.85
N CYS A 513 -2.63 -12.34 30.66
CA CYS A 513 -3.60 -12.01 29.61
C CYS A 513 -4.50 -13.20 29.29
N PRO A 514 -5.77 -12.97 28.90
CA PRO A 514 -6.59 -14.00 28.29
C PRO A 514 -5.92 -14.59 27.04
N SER A 515 -6.02 -15.92 26.89
CA SER A 515 -5.57 -16.64 25.69
C SER A 515 -6.64 -16.60 24.60
N GLY A 516 -6.21 -16.51 23.35
CA GLY A 516 -7.06 -16.48 22.16
C GLY A 516 -7.43 -15.06 21.76
N GLY A 517 -7.77 -14.90 20.49
CA GLY A 517 -8.49 -13.73 19.97
C GLY A 517 -10.00 -13.97 19.98
N ASP A 518 -10.78 -12.91 20.11
CA ASP A 518 -12.25 -12.97 20.00
C ASP A 518 -12.84 -11.97 18.99
N GLY A 519 -11.97 -11.20 18.32
CA GLY A 519 -12.36 -10.27 17.27
C GLY A 519 -13.29 -9.16 17.76
N THR A 520 -13.39 -8.92 19.06
CA THR A 520 -14.26 -7.86 19.59
C THR A 520 -13.61 -6.48 19.56
N GLY A 521 -12.31 -6.41 19.27
CA GLY A 521 -11.52 -5.19 19.23
C GLY A 521 -11.31 -4.56 20.60
N ALA A 522 -10.86 -3.31 20.60
CA ALA A 522 -10.52 -2.57 21.82
C ALA A 522 -10.85 -1.09 21.70
N THR A 523 -11.11 -0.43 22.84
CA THR A 523 -11.01 1.02 22.97
C THR A 523 -9.76 1.39 23.75
N VAL A 524 -9.02 2.38 23.24
CA VAL A 524 -7.73 2.82 23.73
C VAL A 524 -7.84 4.25 24.24
N THR A 525 -7.15 4.56 25.33
CA THR A 525 -6.87 5.93 25.79
C THR A 525 -5.38 6.07 26.06
N TYR A 526 -4.74 7.03 25.39
CA TYR A 526 -3.33 7.32 25.55
C TYR A 526 -3.11 8.80 25.77
N ARG A 527 -2.53 9.18 26.91
CA ARG A 527 -2.09 10.54 27.17
C ARG A 527 -0.69 10.72 26.60
N SER A 528 -0.59 11.11 25.33
CA SER A 528 0.68 11.42 24.70
C SER A 528 1.35 12.61 25.41
N PRO A 529 2.66 12.56 25.70
CA PRO A 529 3.39 13.71 26.22
C PRO A 529 3.45 14.88 25.21
N SER A 530 3.30 14.61 23.91
CA SER A 530 3.33 15.64 22.85
C SER A 530 1.96 16.06 22.33
N GLN A 531 0.98 15.14 22.30
CA GLN A 531 -0.32 15.37 21.62
C GLN A 531 -1.54 15.39 22.56
N GLY A 532 -1.37 15.30 23.87
CA GLY A 532 -2.49 15.31 24.82
C GLY A 532 -3.22 13.97 24.92
N GLU A 533 -4.50 13.97 25.28
CA GLU A 533 -5.28 12.72 25.42
C GLU A 533 -5.84 12.26 24.07
N LEU A 534 -5.37 11.12 23.57
CA LEU A 534 -5.91 10.44 22.41
C LEU A 534 -6.85 9.30 22.84
N THR A 535 -8.00 9.18 22.19
CA THR A 535 -8.84 7.98 22.28
C THR A 535 -9.18 7.46 20.89
N PHE A 536 -9.20 6.14 20.73
CA PHE A 536 -9.51 5.47 19.46
C PHE A 536 -9.97 4.03 19.73
N GLY A 537 -10.85 3.46 18.92
CA GLY A 537 -11.25 2.09 19.21
C GLY A 537 -12.41 1.48 18.45
N TRP A 538 -12.57 0.18 18.60
CA TRP A 538 -13.74 -0.55 18.16
C TRP A 538 -14.93 -0.26 19.09
N THR A 539 -16.12 -0.34 18.51
CA THR A 539 -17.37 -0.29 19.27
C THR A 539 -17.78 -1.72 19.60
N PRO A 540 -18.28 -2.01 20.82
CA PRO A 540 -18.62 -3.38 21.20
C PRO A 540 -19.59 -4.04 20.20
N LYS A 541 -19.23 -5.26 19.78
CA LYS A 541 -20.02 -6.08 18.85
C LYS A 541 -21.48 -6.20 19.34
N GLY A 542 -22.45 -5.91 18.46
CA GLY A 542 -23.88 -5.95 18.77
C GLY A 542 -24.50 -4.63 19.25
N THR A 543 -23.82 -3.50 19.03
CA THR A 543 -24.39 -2.16 19.19
C THR A 543 -24.58 -1.52 17.81
N ASP A 544 -25.63 -0.72 17.63
CA ASP A 544 -25.87 0.04 16.37
C ASP A 544 -24.92 1.25 16.23
N ALA A 545 -23.96 1.40 17.15
CA ALA A 545 -23.00 2.49 17.14
C ALA A 545 -21.81 2.11 16.24
N GLY A 546 -21.50 2.96 15.25
CA GLY A 546 -20.30 2.84 14.41
C GLY A 546 -19.02 2.87 15.23
N LEU A 547 -17.88 2.53 14.62
CA LEU A 547 -16.55 2.45 15.27
C LEU A 547 -16.23 3.72 16.08
N ALA A 548 -15.58 3.59 17.23
CA ALA A 548 -15.22 4.75 18.06
C ALA A 548 -14.18 5.60 17.32
N PRO A 549 -14.42 6.92 17.17
CA PRO A 549 -13.57 7.78 16.36
C PRO A 549 -12.22 8.02 17.06
N LEU A 550 -11.23 8.49 16.29
CA LEU A 550 -10.03 9.09 16.88
C LEU A 550 -10.44 10.43 17.49
N THR A 551 -10.11 10.66 18.76
CA THR A 551 -10.28 11.97 19.39
C THR A 551 -8.97 12.43 20.00
N VAL A 552 -8.76 13.76 20.04
CA VAL A 552 -7.64 14.44 20.68
C VAL A 552 -8.23 15.48 21.64
N ASP A 553 -7.93 15.36 22.93
CA ASP A 553 -8.51 16.14 24.02
C ASP A 553 -10.05 16.22 23.93
N GLY A 554 -10.68 15.08 23.63
CA GLY A 554 -12.13 14.92 23.50
C GLY A 554 -12.72 15.46 22.19
N LYS A 555 -11.91 15.97 21.24
CA LYS A 555 -12.37 16.42 19.93
C LYS A 555 -12.12 15.35 18.87
N ALA A 556 -13.17 14.91 18.21
CA ALA A 556 -13.07 13.98 17.08
C ALA A 556 -12.19 14.56 15.96
N GLN A 557 -11.29 13.73 15.44
CA GLN A 557 -10.48 14.01 14.28
C GLN A 557 -11.16 13.42 13.04
N ASP A 558 -11.19 14.18 11.96
CA ASP A 558 -11.69 13.69 10.67
C ASP A 558 -10.58 12.91 9.96
N LEU A 559 -10.74 11.59 9.92
CA LEU A 559 -9.79 10.67 9.29
C LEU A 559 -10.02 10.58 7.77
N HIS A 560 -11.19 11.01 7.28
CA HIS A 560 -11.61 10.87 5.88
C HIS A 560 -12.18 12.19 5.36
N PRO A 561 -11.39 13.29 5.39
CA PRO A 561 -11.88 14.56 4.90
C PRO A 561 -12.35 14.47 3.44
N ASP A 562 -13.54 14.98 3.19
CA ASP A 562 -14.15 15.00 1.87
C ASP A 562 -13.36 15.88 0.89
N GLY A 563 -13.32 15.47 -0.38
CA GLY A 563 -12.75 16.27 -1.47
C GLY A 563 -11.23 16.39 -1.48
N LEU A 564 -10.51 15.83 -0.51
CA LEU A 564 -9.05 15.86 -0.45
C LEU A 564 -8.40 14.92 -1.47
N ARG A 565 -7.43 15.38 -2.27
CA ARG A 565 -6.44 14.52 -2.96
C ARG A 565 -5.04 14.69 -2.39
N TRP A 566 -4.56 15.94 -2.30
CA TRP A 566 -3.30 16.32 -1.63
C TRP A 566 -3.57 17.48 -0.67
N ASP A 567 -3.06 17.36 0.55
CA ASP A 567 -3.03 18.45 1.50
C ASP A 567 -1.73 18.43 2.30
N ALA A 568 -0.88 19.40 1.95
CA ALA A 568 0.33 19.74 2.65
C ALA A 568 0.60 21.25 2.45
N PRO A 569 1.46 21.87 3.29
CA PRO A 569 1.88 23.26 3.10
C PRO A 569 2.52 23.55 1.74
N PHE A 570 3.02 22.52 1.04
CA PHE A 570 3.72 22.62 -0.24
C PHE A 570 2.98 21.99 -1.42
N ALA A 571 1.83 21.32 -1.21
CA ALA A 571 1.11 20.60 -2.26
C ALA A 571 -0.40 20.56 -1.98
N GLN A 572 -1.21 20.84 -3.01
CA GLN A 572 -2.67 20.90 -2.94
C GLN A 572 -3.29 20.32 -4.20
N ALA A 573 -4.34 19.51 -4.01
CA ALA A 573 -5.19 18.97 -5.07
C ALA A 573 -6.52 18.52 -4.46
N ASP A 574 -7.60 18.69 -5.21
CA ASP A 574 -8.92 18.16 -4.88
C ASP A 574 -9.13 16.79 -5.54
N PHE A 575 -9.85 15.90 -4.86
CA PHE A 575 -10.18 14.56 -5.37
C PHE A 575 -11.09 14.65 -6.59
N ASP A 576 -10.88 13.80 -7.59
CA ASP A 576 -11.63 13.74 -8.85
C ASP A 576 -11.49 14.97 -9.77
N ASP A 577 -10.76 16.02 -9.38
CA ASP A 577 -10.65 17.28 -10.13
C ASP A 577 -9.62 17.21 -11.29
N GLY A 578 -8.59 16.38 -11.16
CA GLY A 578 -7.54 16.26 -12.17
C GLY A 578 -6.63 17.48 -12.30
N THR A 579 -6.59 18.35 -11.28
CA THR A 579 -5.63 19.46 -11.18
C THR A 579 -4.75 19.32 -9.95
N TYR A 580 -3.46 19.63 -10.11
CA TYR A 580 -2.46 19.48 -9.05
C TYR A 580 -1.56 20.71 -8.98
N ARG A 581 -1.24 21.13 -7.76
CA ARG A 581 -0.33 22.25 -7.50
C ARG A 581 0.67 21.88 -6.44
N ALA A 582 1.93 22.22 -6.66
CA ALA A 582 2.96 22.17 -5.63
C ALA A 582 3.87 23.39 -5.72
N GLU A 583 4.26 23.93 -4.58
CA GLU A 583 5.16 25.08 -4.48
C GLU A 583 6.02 25.01 -3.23
N LEU A 584 7.34 25.17 -3.40
CA LEU A 584 8.26 25.32 -2.28
C LEU A 584 9.53 26.04 -2.74
N GLY A 585 9.99 27.02 -1.96
CA GLY A 585 11.27 27.69 -2.19
C GLY A 585 11.42 28.29 -3.60
N GLY A 586 10.33 28.83 -4.16
CA GLY A 586 10.27 29.49 -5.47
C GLY A 586 10.06 28.56 -6.67
N ALA A 587 10.22 27.24 -6.51
CA ALA A 587 9.87 26.27 -7.55
C ALA A 587 8.39 25.90 -7.46
N THR A 588 7.74 25.80 -8.61
CA THR A 588 6.31 25.54 -8.74
C THR A 588 6.06 24.39 -9.71
N LEU A 589 4.98 23.65 -9.48
CA LEU A 589 4.35 22.72 -10.39
C LEU A 589 2.86 23.05 -10.46
N ALA A 590 2.32 23.15 -11.67
CA ALA A 590 0.88 23.25 -11.91
C ALA A 590 0.49 22.33 -13.06
N LEU A 591 -0.39 21.39 -12.77
CA LEU A 591 -0.92 20.39 -13.70
C LEU A 591 -2.42 20.58 -13.84
N ASP A 592 -2.91 20.47 -15.07
CA ASP A 592 -4.34 20.39 -15.37
C ASP A 592 -4.52 19.31 -16.44
N PHE A 593 -4.94 18.12 -16.03
CA PHE A 593 -5.12 16.97 -16.92
C PHE A 593 -6.31 17.17 -17.86
N THR A 594 -7.34 17.92 -17.46
CA THR A 594 -8.52 18.21 -18.29
C THR A 594 -8.19 19.08 -19.50
N LYS A 595 -7.18 19.96 -19.36
CA LYS A 595 -6.67 20.82 -20.43
C LYS A 595 -5.37 20.32 -21.03
N GLY A 596 -4.80 19.26 -20.46
CA GLY A 596 -3.49 18.77 -20.83
C GLY A 596 -2.38 19.82 -20.67
N THR A 597 -2.35 20.56 -19.56
CA THR A 597 -1.31 21.58 -19.32
C THR A 597 -0.36 21.17 -18.20
N ARG A 598 0.95 21.30 -18.49
CA ARG A 598 2.05 21.05 -17.56
C ARG A 598 2.90 22.32 -17.46
N ARG A 599 2.97 22.92 -16.27
CA ARG A 599 3.81 24.10 -16.02
C ARG A 599 4.70 23.84 -14.82
N THR A 600 6.01 24.02 -14.99
CA THR A 600 6.99 23.85 -13.92
C THR A 600 8.06 24.94 -14.00
N THR A 601 8.58 25.34 -12.84
CA THR A 601 9.69 26.30 -12.68
C THR A 601 10.84 25.66 -11.89
N ARG A 602 12.00 26.30 -11.91
CA ARG A 602 13.20 25.88 -11.17
C ARG A 602 13.46 26.83 -10.00
#